data_AF-A0A934H8I9-F1
#
_entry.id   AF-A0A934H8I9-F1
#
_cell.length_a   1.000
_cell.length_b   1.000
_cell.length_c   1.000
_cell.angle_alpha   90.00
_cell.angle_beta   90.00
_cell.angle_gamma   90.00
#
_symmetry.space_group_name_H-M   'P 1'
#
loop_
_entity.id
_entity.type
_entity.pdbx_description
1 polymer ?
#
loop_
_entity_poly.entity_id
_entity_poly.type
_entity_poly.pdbx_seq_one_letter_code
_entity_poly.pdbx_strand_id
1 'polypeptide(L)'
;MLTTIEKIIFIVLAITAAGFTFHGFKTIIDSVRKGRPAPELKNIPASLLKAGVMVLFQQTIFKARKVLSAIHMGLFFGLITYAVINLMDVLEGFVPGFDLVYGGKHIPNAPTGLVNAFNLIADVMSMFLLIAITVFLVRRFIVKDKALTFRENVLLNPKVKAGGQARDSLTVGVLVIMHVIAHVLSQAYRLTEGADPL
;
A
#
# COMPACT_ATOMS: atom_id res chain seq x y z
N MET A 1 8.28 -18.26 -11.08
CA MET A 1 9.62 -18.10 -10.51
C MET A 1 10.46 -17.22 -11.42
N LEU A 2 11.33 -16.38 -10.85
CA LEU A 2 12.24 -15.54 -11.63
C LEU A 2 13.48 -16.33 -12.08
N THR A 3 13.91 -16.08 -13.31
CA THR A 3 15.23 -16.47 -13.83
C THR A 3 16.35 -15.73 -13.09
N THR A 4 17.59 -16.21 -13.22
CA THR A 4 18.75 -15.56 -12.58
C THR A 4 18.89 -14.09 -12.97
N ILE A 5 18.69 -13.77 -14.25
CA ILE A 5 18.79 -12.39 -14.75
C ILE A 5 17.69 -11.53 -14.14
N GLU A 6 16.45 -12.01 -14.10
CA GLU A 6 15.32 -11.29 -13.51
C GLU A 6 15.51 -11.06 -12.01
N LYS A 7 16.06 -12.03 -11.27
CA LYS A 7 16.40 -11.86 -9.84
C LYS A 7 17.40 -10.73 -9.62
N ILE A 8 18.45 -10.67 -10.46
CA ILE A 8 19.46 -9.61 -10.38
C ILE A 8 18.82 -8.24 -10.65
N ILE A 9 18.05 -8.13 -11.73
CA ILE A 9 17.35 -6.88 -12.08
C ILE A 9 16.41 -6.46 -10.93
N PHE A 10 15.63 -7.39 -10.40
CA PHE A 10 14.72 -7.14 -9.28
C PHE A 10 15.47 -6.61 -8.05
N ILE A 11 16.58 -7.25 -7.65
CA ILE A 11 17.37 -6.82 -6.49
C ILE A 11 17.91 -5.40 -6.69
N VAL A 12 18.45 -5.09 -7.87
CA VAL A 12 18.97 -3.75 -8.17
C VAL A 12 17.87 -2.69 -8.07
N LEU A 13 16.69 -2.98 -8.63
CA LEU A 13 15.53 -2.08 -8.54
C LEU A 13 15.04 -1.93 -7.11
N ALA A 14 14.94 -3.03 -6.36
CA ALA A 14 14.49 -3.03 -4.97
C ALA A 14 15.43 -2.22 -4.06
N ILE A 15 16.75 -2.40 -4.19
CA ILE A 15 17.76 -1.64 -3.44
C ILE A 15 17.67 -0.15 -3.80
N THR A 16 17.52 0.17 -5.09
CA THR A 16 17.40 1.56 -5.55
C THR A 16 16.15 2.23 -4.98
N ALA A 17 14.99 1.56 -5.05
CA ALA A 17 13.75 2.05 -4.48
C ALA A 17 13.82 2.21 -2.95
N ALA A 18 14.43 1.25 -2.25
CA ALA A 18 14.68 1.33 -0.82
C ALA A 18 15.60 2.52 -0.47
N GLY A 19 16.64 2.76 -1.27
CA GLY A 19 17.54 3.91 -1.13
C GLY A 19 16.80 5.25 -1.23
N PHE A 20 15.97 5.43 -2.27
CA PHE A 20 15.14 6.64 -2.41
C PHE A 20 14.14 6.79 -1.26
N THR A 21 13.51 5.70 -0.83
CA THR A 21 12.56 5.69 0.29
C THR A 21 13.25 6.10 1.58
N PHE A 22 14.40 5.51 1.89
CA PHE A 22 15.20 5.85 3.08
C PHE A 22 15.64 7.31 3.06
N HIS A 23 16.12 7.80 1.93
CA HIS A 23 16.49 9.21 1.76
C HIS A 23 15.30 10.15 2.02
N GLY A 24 14.12 9.81 1.49
CA GLY A 24 12.89 10.56 1.72
C GLY A 24 12.50 10.62 3.20
N PHE A 25 12.46 9.47 3.87
CA PHE A 25 12.16 9.41 5.31
C PHE A 25 13.18 10.18 6.16
N LYS A 26 14.48 10.00 5.88
CA LYS A 26 15.53 10.75 6.58
C LYS A 26 15.34 12.25 6.44
N THR A 27 15.05 12.73 5.23
CA THR A 27 14.80 14.15 4.96
C THR A 27 13.62 14.69 5.78
N ILE A 28 12.53 13.93 5.88
CA ILE A 28 11.36 14.30 6.70
C ILE A 28 11.75 14.35 8.18
N ILE A 29 12.40 13.32 8.70
CA ILE A 29 12.81 13.23 10.11
C ILE A 29 13.74 14.39 10.48
N ASP A 30 14.77 14.63 9.67
CA ASP A 30 15.74 15.70 9.90
C ASP A 30 15.06 17.07 9.85
N SER A 31 14.08 17.26 8.97
CA SER A 31 13.30 18.50 8.88
C SER A 31 12.40 18.72 10.10
N VAL A 32 11.73 17.68 10.59
CA VAL A 32 10.88 17.76 11.79
C VAL A 32 11.72 18.03 13.04
N ARG A 33 12.89 17.38 13.17
CA ARG A 33 13.79 17.55 14.32
C ARG A 33 14.41 18.95 14.42
N LYS A 34 14.51 19.68 13.31
CA LYS A 34 14.89 21.11 13.33
C LYS A 34 13.84 22.03 13.95
N GLY A 35 12.60 21.55 14.10
CA GLY A 35 11.49 22.30 14.67
C GLY A 35 11.51 22.29 16.19
N ARG A 36 10.69 21.42 16.79
CA ARG A 36 10.53 21.32 18.25
C ARG A 36 11.27 20.10 18.80
N PRO A 37 11.77 20.15 20.05
CA PRO A 37 12.35 18.98 20.70
C PRO A 37 11.33 17.83 20.75
N ALA A 38 11.83 16.60 20.65
CA ALA A 38 10.98 15.41 20.70
C ALA A 38 10.21 15.35 22.03
N PRO A 39 8.95 14.88 22.04
CA PRO A 39 8.20 14.66 23.27
C PRO A 39 8.96 13.71 24.21
N GLU A 40 8.84 13.94 25.51
CA GLU A 40 9.41 13.02 26.51
C GLU A 40 8.85 11.61 26.31
N LEU A 41 9.73 10.61 26.24
CA LEU A 41 9.38 9.21 26.07
C LEU A 41 8.89 8.62 27.41
N LYS A 42 7.68 8.99 27.83
CA LYS A 42 7.02 8.46 29.03
C LYS A 42 5.93 7.47 28.64
N ASN A 43 5.86 6.34 29.36
CA ASN A 43 4.82 5.31 29.19
C ASN A 43 4.69 4.78 27.75
N ILE A 44 5.84 4.53 27.09
CA ILE A 44 5.93 4.10 25.68
C ILE A 44 4.93 2.99 25.32
N PRO A 45 4.78 1.89 26.11
CA PRO A 45 3.86 0.82 25.73
C PRO A 45 2.40 1.28 25.64
N ALA A 46 1.93 2.04 26.63
CA ALA A 46 0.57 2.55 26.66
C ALA A 46 0.33 3.57 25.53
N SER A 47 1.33 4.42 25.24
CA SER A 47 1.26 5.37 24.13
C SER A 47 1.20 4.68 22.76
N LEU A 48 1.99 3.63 22.56
CA LEU A 48 1.98 2.83 21.33
C LEU A 48 0.66 2.11 21.14
N LEU A 49 0.11 1.49 22.20
CA LEU A 49 -1.20 0.83 22.13
C LEU A 49 -2.31 1.84 21.78
N LYS A 50 -2.32 3.00 22.45
CA LYS A 50 -3.29 4.07 22.18
C LYS A 50 -3.18 4.58 20.74
N ALA A 51 -1.96 4.79 20.24
CA ALA A 51 -1.72 5.20 18.86
C ALA A 51 -2.18 4.11 17.87
N GLY A 52 -1.86 2.84 18.17
CA GLY A 52 -2.27 1.68 17.37
C GLY A 52 -3.78 1.59 17.23
N VAL A 53 -4.53 1.68 18.33
CA VAL A 53 -6.00 1.70 18.31
C VAL A 53 -6.54 2.88 17.50
N MET A 54 -5.96 4.07 17.68
CA MET A 54 -6.38 5.27 16.95
C MET A 54 -6.17 5.13 15.43
N VAL A 55 -5.05 4.53 15.02
CA VAL A 55 -4.71 4.27 13.61
C VAL A 55 -5.59 3.16 13.04
N LEU A 56 -5.72 2.05 13.75
CA LEU A 56 -6.52 0.88 13.34
C LEU A 56 -7.97 1.28 13.05
N PHE A 57 -8.58 2.05 13.93
CA PHE A 57 -9.97 2.51 13.75
C PHE A 57 -10.08 3.87 13.06
N GLN A 58 -8.98 4.46 12.62
CA GLN A 58 -8.90 5.78 11.99
C GLN A 58 -9.76 6.86 12.69
N GLN A 59 -9.81 6.82 14.03
CA GLN A 59 -10.83 7.49 14.84
C GLN A 59 -10.87 9.01 14.62
N THR A 60 -9.75 9.62 14.24
CA THR A 60 -9.62 11.06 14.02
C THR A 60 -10.30 11.51 12.73
N ILE A 61 -10.27 10.70 11.67
CA ILE A 61 -10.78 11.06 10.35
C ILE A 61 -12.31 10.90 10.30
N PHE A 62 -12.83 9.84 10.96
CA PHE A 62 -14.27 9.55 11.04
C PHE A 62 -15.11 10.67 11.68
N LYS A 63 -14.50 11.52 12.51
CA LYS A 63 -15.18 12.67 13.13
C LYS A 63 -15.60 13.73 12.10
N ALA A 64 -14.84 13.89 11.03
CA ALA A 64 -15.05 14.97 10.06
C ALA A 64 -15.93 14.55 8.89
N ARG A 65 -15.71 13.36 8.31
CA ARG A 65 -16.37 12.92 7.06
C ARG A 65 -16.61 11.41 7.05
N LYS A 66 -17.72 10.95 7.64
CA LYS A 66 -18.01 9.52 7.84
C LYS A 66 -17.87 8.67 6.56
N VAL A 67 -18.50 9.07 5.46
CA VAL A 67 -18.48 8.31 4.19
C VAL A 67 -17.08 8.24 3.60
N LEU A 68 -16.39 9.38 3.44
CA LEU A 68 -15.03 9.39 2.89
C LEU A 68 -14.04 8.65 3.80
N SER A 69 -14.28 8.64 5.12
CA SER A 69 -13.45 7.89 6.07
C SER A 69 -13.62 6.38 5.91
N ALA A 70 -14.85 5.91 5.67
CA ALA A 70 -15.10 4.51 5.36
C ALA A 70 -14.40 4.08 4.06
N ILE A 71 -14.44 4.92 3.02
CA ILE A 71 -13.70 4.67 1.78
C ILE A 71 -12.18 4.69 2.01
N HIS A 72 -11.70 5.61 2.86
CA HIS A 72 -10.29 5.69 3.25
C HIS A 72 -9.81 4.46 4.03
N MET A 73 -10.67 3.81 4.83
CA MET A 73 -10.32 2.52 5.44
C MET A 73 -9.99 1.47 4.37
N GLY A 74 -10.80 1.39 3.31
CA GLY A 74 -10.52 0.49 2.18
C GLY A 74 -9.18 0.80 1.51
N LEU A 75 -8.87 2.08 1.30
CA LEU A 75 -7.56 2.51 0.79
C LEU A 75 -6.41 2.10 1.72
N PHE A 76 -6.54 2.38 3.02
CA PHE A 76 -5.49 2.17 4.02
C PHE A 76 -5.20 0.68 4.24
N PHE A 77 -6.23 -0.11 4.53
CA PHE A 77 -6.07 -1.55 4.73
C PHE A 77 -5.69 -2.25 3.43
N GLY A 78 -6.24 -1.81 2.29
CA GLY A 78 -5.83 -2.27 0.98
C GLY A 78 -4.33 -2.11 0.75
N LEU A 79 -3.78 -0.92 1.00
CA LEU A 79 -2.34 -0.67 0.83
C LEU A 79 -1.47 -1.47 1.82
N ILE A 80 -1.92 -1.66 3.07
CA ILE A 80 -1.21 -2.50 4.04
C ILE A 80 -1.21 -3.97 3.60
N THR A 81 -2.36 -4.48 3.17
CA THR A 81 -2.47 -5.84 2.65
C THR A 81 -1.57 -6.01 1.43
N TYR A 82 -1.51 -5.03 0.53
CA TYR A 82 -0.62 -5.07 -0.63
C TYR A 82 0.86 -5.02 -0.27
N ALA A 83 1.25 -4.38 0.83
CA ALA A 83 2.63 -4.49 1.32
C ALA A 83 2.99 -5.94 1.69
N VAL A 84 2.04 -6.68 2.27
CA VAL A 84 2.22 -8.11 2.61
C VAL A 84 2.15 -8.98 1.36
N ILE A 85 1.19 -8.75 0.45
CA ILE A 85 1.08 -9.45 -0.84
C ILE A 85 2.39 -9.31 -1.61
N ASN A 86 2.91 -8.09 -1.76
CA ASN A 86 4.16 -7.85 -2.47
C ASN A 86 5.34 -8.60 -1.82
N LEU A 87 5.36 -8.74 -0.49
CA LEU A 87 6.37 -9.55 0.18
C LEU A 87 6.22 -11.03 -0.17
N MET A 88 5.00 -11.55 -0.22
CA MET A 88 4.74 -12.93 -0.64
C MET A 88 5.13 -13.13 -2.11
N ASP A 89 4.80 -12.20 -3.00
CA ASP A 89 5.20 -12.24 -4.42
C ASP A 89 6.73 -12.29 -4.58
N VAL A 90 7.47 -11.56 -3.75
CA VAL A 90 8.93 -11.66 -3.70
C VAL A 90 9.38 -13.05 -3.28
N LEU A 91 8.76 -13.64 -2.25
CA LEU A 91 9.08 -15.01 -1.85
C LEU A 91 8.77 -16.00 -2.99
N GLU A 92 7.64 -15.88 -3.68
CA GLU A 92 7.30 -16.72 -4.84
C GLU A 92 8.28 -16.56 -6.01
N GLY A 93 8.79 -15.34 -6.20
CA GLY A 93 9.79 -15.04 -7.22
C GLY A 93 11.17 -15.65 -6.92
N PHE A 94 11.52 -15.79 -5.64
CA PHE A 94 12.88 -16.13 -5.20
C PHE A 94 13.05 -17.54 -4.66
N VAL A 95 12.03 -18.11 -4.01
CA VAL A 95 12.08 -19.40 -3.31
C VAL A 95 11.45 -20.50 -4.18
N PRO A 96 12.21 -21.53 -4.59
CA PRO A 96 11.67 -22.67 -5.34
C PRO A 96 10.57 -23.41 -4.58
N GLY A 97 9.46 -23.69 -5.25
CA GLY A 97 8.31 -24.41 -4.68
C GLY A 97 7.48 -23.59 -3.67
N PHE A 98 7.77 -22.30 -3.49
CA PHE A 98 6.93 -21.40 -2.70
C PHE A 98 5.92 -20.72 -3.61
N ASP A 99 4.65 -21.07 -3.46
CA ASP A 99 3.52 -20.32 -4.00
C ASP A 99 2.31 -20.48 -3.11
N LEU A 100 1.46 -19.45 -3.06
CA LEU A 100 0.25 -19.43 -2.25
C LEU A 100 -1.00 -19.85 -3.03
N VAL A 101 -0.86 -20.20 -4.32
CA VAL A 101 -1.97 -20.65 -5.17
C VAL A 101 -2.48 -22.01 -4.67
N TYR A 102 -3.77 -22.28 -4.86
CA TYR A 102 -4.42 -23.52 -4.40
C TYR A 102 -4.18 -23.81 -2.90
N GLY A 103 -4.16 -22.78 -2.06
CA GLY A 103 -3.93 -22.93 -0.63
C GLY A 103 -2.50 -23.32 -0.26
N GLY A 104 -1.53 -23.05 -1.14
CA GLY A 104 -0.12 -23.33 -0.91
C GLY A 104 0.23 -24.81 -1.03
N LYS A 105 -0.46 -25.54 -1.92
CA LYS A 105 -0.29 -27.00 -2.08
C LYS A 105 1.16 -27.45 -2.34
N HIS A 106 1.97 -26.58 -2.95
CA HIS A 106 3.37 -26.88 -3.28
C HIS A 106 4.32 -26.65 -2.09
N ILE A 107 3.85 -26.01 -1.02
CA ILE A 107 4.60 -25.78 0.21
C ILE A 107 4.39 -26.98 1.15
N PRO A 108 5.45 -27.74 1.51
CA PRO A 108 5.31 -28.88 2.41
C PRO A 108 4.73 -28.48 3.77
N ASN A 109 3.70 -29.21 4.23
CA ASN A 109 2.98 -28.94 5.48
C ASN A 109 2.41 -27.51 5.58
N ALA A 110 2.03 -26.91 4.45
CA ALA A 110 1.42 -25.58 4.47
C ALA A 110 0.14 -25.56 5.33
N PRO A 111 -0.08 -24.49 6.10
CA PRO A 111 -1.33 -24.26 6.79
C PRO A 111 -2.40 -23.81 5.77
N THR A 112 -2.91 -24.74 4.95
CA THR A 112 -3.79 -24.47 3.80
C THR A 112 -4.98 -23.57 4.14
N GLY A 113 -5.60 -23.77 5.31
CA GLY A 113 -6.69 -22.91 5.79
C GLY A 113 -6.28 -21.45 5.99
N LEU A 114 -5.09 -21.21 6.54
CA LEU A 114 -4.55 -19.85 6.73
C LEU A 114 -4.17 -19.21 5.40
N VAL A 115 -3.59 -19.99 4.47
CA VAL A 115 -3.26 -19.52 3.12
C VAL A 115 -4.52 -19.12 2.35
N ASN A 116 -5.57 -19.93 2.41
CA ASN A 116 -6.86 -19.61 1.80
C ASN A 116 -7.51 -18.36 2.42
N ALA A 117 -7.43 -18.21 3.75
CA ALA A 117 -7.91 -17.01 4.42
C ALA A 117 -7.11 -15.77 3.98
N PHE A 118 -5.79 -15.88 3.87
CA PHE A 118 -4.94 -14.81 3.35
C PHE A 118 -5.32 -14.42 1.91
N ASN A 119 -5.48 -15.40 1.01
CA ASN A 119 -5.87 -15.16 -0.38
C ASN A 119 -7.26 -14.50 -0.48
N LEU A 120 -8.23 -14.96 0.31
CA LEU A 120 -9.55 -14.33 0.36
C LEU A 120 -9.47 -12.88 0.85
N ILE A 121 -8.68 -12.61 1.89
CA ILE A 121 -8.45 -11.25 2.38
C ILE A 121 -7.77 -10.42 1.30
N ALA A 122 -6.79 -10.97 0.58
CA ALA A 122 -6.11 -10.30 -0.52
C ALA A 122 -7.09 -9.90 -1.62
N ASP A 123 -7.97 -10.79 -2.06
CA ASP A 123 -8.96 -10.51 -3.11
C ASP A 123 -9.96 -9.42 -2.69
N VAL A 124 -10.51 -9.56 -1.48
CA VAL A 124 -11.48 -8.58 -0.94
C VAL A 124 -10.82 -7.21 -0.75
N MET A 125 -9.59 -7.17 -0.23
CA MET A 125 -8.85 -5.93 -0.06
C MET A 125 -8.42 -5.32 -1.39
N SER A 126 -8.13 -6.12 -2.42
CA SER A 126 -7.86 -5.64 -3.78
C SER A 126 -9.06 -4.89 -4.35
N MET A 127 -10.26 -5.44 -4.21
CA MET A 127 -11.50 -4.78 -4.62
C MET A 127 -11.71 -3.46 -3.86
N PHE A 128 -11.57 -3.47 -2.52
CA PHE A 128 -11.70 -2.24 -1.73
C PHE A 128 -10.66 -1.18 -2.10
N LEU A 129 -9.42 -1.60 -2.34
CA LEU A 129 -8.34 -0.71 -2.74
C LEU A 129 -8.64 -0.04 -4.08
N LEU A 130 -9.04 -0.82 -5.09
CA LEU A 130 -9.39 -0.30 -6.42
C LEU A 130 -10.57 0.68 -6.37
N ILE A 131 -11.63 0.33 -5.63
CA ILE A 131 -12.77 1.23 -5.45
C ILE A 131 -12.32 2.52 -4.76
N ALA A 132 -11.57 2.41 -3.67
CA ALA A 132 -11.18 3.57 -2.87
C ALA A 132 -10.23 4.52 -3.63
N ILE A 133 -9.18 3.99 -4.27
CA ILE A 133 -8.24 4.81 -5.05
C ILE A 133 -8.96 5.49 -6.22
N THR A 134 -9.88 4.78 -6.90
CA THR A 134 -10.67 5.34 -7.99
C THR A 134 -11.56 6.48 -7.49
N VAL A 135 -12.28 6.29 -6.38
CA VAL A 135 -13.10 7.35 -5.79
C VAL A 135 -12.25 8.57 -5.44
N PHE A 136 -11.07 8.40 -4.85
CA PHE A 136 -10.21 9.53 -4.50
C PHE A 136 -9.61 10.24 -5.72
N LEU A 137 -9.27 9.52 -6.77
CA LEU A 137 -8.82 10.10 -8.04
C LEU A 137 -9.95 10.87 -8.74
N VAL A 138 -11.14 10.28 -8.85
CA VAL A 138 -12.33 10.92 -9.40
C VAL A 138 -12.65 12.19 -8.59
N ARG A 139 -12.66 12.09 -7.27
CA ARG A 139 -12.91 13.24 -6.38
C ARG A 139 -11.88 14.36 -6.58
N ARG A 140 -10.61 14.03 -6.82
CA ARG A 140 -9.54 15.00 -6.99
C ARG A 140 -9.52 15.63 -8.39
N PHE A 141 -9.61 14.85 -9.45
CA PHE A 141 -9.35 15.30 -10.82
C PHE A 141 -10.62 15.60 -11.62
N ILE A 142 -11.72 14.89 -11.35
CA ILE A 142 -12.99 15.07 -12.06
C ILE A 142 -13.91 16.02 -11.28
N VAL A 143 -14.24 15.67 -10.04
CA VAL A 143 -15.13 16.48 -9.18
C VAL A 143 -14.43 17.76 -8.71
N LYS A 144 -13.10 17.73 -8.57
CA LYS A 144 -12.27 18.88 -8.13
C LYS A 144 -12.79 19.49 -6.83
N ASP A 145 -12.96 18.64 -5.82
CA ASP A 145 -13.52 19.05 -4.53
C ASP A 145 -12.75 20.26 -3.94
N LYS A 146 -13.47 21.35 -3.63
CA LYS A 146 -12.91 22.59 -3.08
C LYS A 146 -12.12 22.35 -1.79
N ALA A 147 -12.47 21.34 -1.00
CA ALA A 147 -11.74 20.96 0.21
C ALA A 147 -10.32 20.43 -0.06
N LEU A 148 -9.95 20.19 -1.32
CA LEU A 148 -8.61 19.80 -1.76
C LEU A 148 -7.80 20.98 -2.35
N THR A 149 -8.36 22.18 -2.36
CA THR A 149 -7.65 23.39 -2.81
C THR A 149 -6.97 24.09 -1.64
N PHE A 150 -5.84 24.73 -1.92
CA PHE A 150 -5.12 25.53 -0.94
C PHE A 150 -5.69 26.96 -0.89
N ARG A 151 -5.73 27.54 0.30
CA ARG A 151 -6.06 28.97 0.47
C ARG A 151 -4.85 29.82 0.10
N GLU A 152 -5.08 31.03 -0.37
CA GLU A 152 -4.03 31.95 -0.82
C GLU A 152 -3.06 32.37 0.29
N ASN A 153 -3.52 32.35 1.54
CA ASN A 153 -2.74 32.72 2.72
C ASN A 153 -1.83 31.59 3.25
N VAL A 154 -1.79 30.43 2.60
CA VAL A 154 -0.94 29.29 3.01
C VAL A 154 0.39 29.36 2.24
N LEU A 155 1.50 29.36 2.97
CA LEU A 155 2.83 29.26 2.38
C LEU A 155 3.00 27.86 1.76
N LEU A 156 3.19 27.83 0.44
CA LEU A 156 3.41 26.60 -0.33
C LEU A 156 4.79 26.62 -0.95
N ASN A 157 5.40 25.43 -1.05
CA ASN A 157 6.56 25.25 -1.90
C ASN A 157 6.20 25.65 -3.35
N PRO A 158 7.06 26.39 -4.08
CA PRO A 158 6.77 26.82 -5.45
C PRO A 158 6.35 25.68 -6.39
N LYS A 159 6.94 24.48 -6.24
CA LYS A 159 6.60 23.30 -7.03
C LYS A 159 5.18 22.79 -6.73
N VAL A 160 4.74 22.88 -5.48
CA VAL A 160 3.36 22.51 -5.09
C VAL A 160 2.37 23.53 -5.64
N LYS A 161 2.70 24.83 -5.57
CA LYS A 161 1.88 25.90 -6.17
C LYS A 161 1.73 25.73 -7.69
N ALA A 162 2.78 25.24 -8.36
CA ALA A 162 2.75 24.90 -9.79
C ALA A 162 2.00 23.58 -10.12
N GLY A 163 1.35 22.94 -9.16
CA GLY A 163 0.57 21.71 -9.36
C GLY A 163 1.38 20.42 -9.25
N GLY A 164 2.60 20.45 -8.72
CA GLY A 164 3.45 19.26 -8.56
C GLY A 164 2.78 18.13 -7.76
N GLN A 165 2.01 18.47 -6.72
CA GLN A 165 1.27 17.49 -5.92
C GLN A 165 0.20 16.75 -6.73
N ALA A 166 -0.43 17.42 -7.70
CA ALA A 166 -1.45 16.81 -8.54
C ALA A 166 -0.82 15.77 -9.48
N ARG A 167 0.32 16.10 -10.09
CA ARG A 167 1.07 15.17 -10.94
C ARG A 167 1.54 13.96 -10.16
N ASP A 168 2.17 14.19 -9.00
CA ASP A 168 2.66 13.13 -8.12
C ASP A 168 1.54 12.15 -7.71
N SER A 169 0.40 12.70 -7.26
CA SER A 169 -0.75 11.90 -6.89
C SER A 169 -1.39 11.12 -8.05
N LEU A 170 -1.36 11.66 -9.27
CA LEU A 170 -1.85 10.94 -10.44
C LEU A 170 -0.91 9.78 -10.77
N THR A 171 0.41 10.02 -10.76
CA THR A 171 1.42 8.98 -10.98
C THR A 171 1.26 7.85 -9.98
N VAL A 172 1.19 8.15 -8.68
CA VAL A 172 1.00 7.13 -7.63
C VAL A 172 -0.33 6.41 -7.81
N GLY A 173 -1.42 7.14 -8.09
CA GLY A 173 -2.74 6.53 -8.28
C GLY A 173 -2.80 5.56 -9.46
N VAL A 174 -2.23 5.94 -10.60
CA VAL A 174 -2.16 5.08 -11.80
C VAL A 174 -1.28 3.87 -11.53
N LEU A 175 -0.10 4.04 -10.91
CA LEU A 175 0.78 2.93 -10.57
C LEU A 175 0.11 1.92 -9.64
N VAL A 176 -0.60 2.39 -8.61
CA VAL A 176 -1.34 1.50 -7.69
C VAL A 176 -2.43 0.73 -8.44
N ILE A 177 -3.24 1.40 -9.26
CA ILE A 177 -4.31 0.74 -10.02
C ILE A 177 -3.73 -0.32 -10.96
N MET A 178 -2.72 0.03 -11.76
CA MET A 178 -2.08 -0.89 -12.69
C MET A 178 -1.46 -2.09 -11.98
N HIS A 179 -0.76 -1.86 -10.87
CA HIS A 179 -0.13 -2.92 -10.05
C HIS A 179 -1.18 -3.90 -9.50
N VAL A 180 -2.23 -3.37 -8.88
CA VAL A 180 -3.29 -4.16 -8.25
C VAL A 180 -4.05 -4.98 -9.31
N ILE A 181 -4.39 -4.38 -10.45
CA ILE A 181 -5.05 -5.09 -11.56
C ILE A 181 -4.12 -6.19 -12.12
N ALA A 182 -2.85 -5.88 -12.36
CA ALA A 182 -1.89 -6.87 -12.85
C ALA A 182 -1.76 -8.07 -11.89
N HIS A 183 -1.72 -7.82 -10.58
CA HIS A 183 -1.72 -8.88 -9.57
C HIS A 183 -2.99 -9.74 -9.66
N VAL A 184 -4.18 -9.13 -9.62
CA VAL A 184 -5.45 -9.87 -9.67
C VAL A 184 -5.58 -10.70 -10.96
N LEU A 185 -5.22 -10.13 -12.11
CA LEU A 185 -5.24 -10.84 -13.39
C LEU A 185 -4.24 -12.00 -13.42
N SER A 186 -3.04 -11.80 -12.87
CA SER A 186 -2.02 -12.86 -12.74
C SER A 186 -2.52 -14.01 -11.89
N GLN A 187 -3.13 -13.73 -10.73
CA GLN A 187 -3.69 -14.77 -9.86
C GLN A 187 -4.85 -15.52 -10.55
N ALA A 188 -5.75 -14.80 -11.23
CA ALA A 188 -6.83 -15.41 -12.01
C ALA A 188 -6.30 -16.34 -13.11
N TYR A 189 -5.26 -15.91 -13.83
CA TYR A 189 -4.62 -16.71 -14.87
C TYR A 189 -4.00 -17.99 -14.32
N ARG A 190 -3.27 -17.90 -13.20
CA ARG A 190 -2.65 -19.04 -12.52
C ARG A 190 -3.65 -20.07 -12.02
N LEU A 191 -4.85 -19.62 -11.62
CA LEU A 191 -5.95 -20.51 -11.23
C LEU A 191 -6.54 -21.27 -12.42
N THR A 192 -6.48 -20.69 -13.64
CA THR A 192 -7.00 -21.32 -14.87
C THR A 192 -5.99 -22.20 -15.61
N GLU A 193 -4.69 -21.90 -15.53
CA GLU A 193 -3.64 -22.72 -16.15
C GLU A 193 -3.32 -24.00 -15.37
N GLY A 194 -3.66 -24.06 -14.08
CA GLY A 194 -3.60 -25.29 -13.32
C GLY A 194 -4.75 -26.19 -13.72
N ALA A 195 -4.50 -27.12 -14.65
CA ALA A 195 -5.25 -28.37 -14.67
C ALA A 195 -5.21 -28.94 -13.25
N ASP A 196 -6.36 -29.32 -12.71
CA ASP A 196 -6.44 -30.17 -11.52
C ASP A 196 -5.71 -31.48 -11.87
N PRO A 197 -4.51 -31.76 -11.33
CA PRO A 197 -3.96 -33.10 -11.44
C PRO A 197 -4.67 -33.91 -10.37
N LEU A 198 -5.72 -34.63 -10.80
CA LEU A 198 -6.29 -35.75 -10.05
C LEU A 198 -5.20 -36.65 -9.47
#